data_AF-A0A2T2SUN8-F1
#
_entry.id   AF-A0A2T2SUN8-F1
#
_cell.length_a   1.000
_cell.length_b   1.000
_cell.length_c   1.000
_cell.angle_alpha   90.00
_cell.angle_beta   90.00
_cell.angle_gamma   90.00
#
_symmetry.space_group_name_H-M   'P 1'
#
loop_
_entity.id
_entity.type
_entity.pdbx_description
1 polymer ?
#
loop_
_entity_poly.entity_id
_entity_poly.type
_entity_poly.pdbx_seq_one_letter_code
_entity_poly.pdbx_strand_id
1 'polypeptide(L)'
;TESPSRLRDRIEAQFGVPTRIVGAVVQVAPSDPPAFLSTLYEAMGSRIRSATIRTPTLEDVFMVHAGVSLEDRRERVLTQTEETEEQA
;
A
#
# COMPACT_ATOMS: atom_id res chain seq x y z
N THR A 1 15.44 5.23 7.31
CA THR A 1 14.10 5.16 6.70
C THR A 1 13.11 4.76 7.77
N GLU A 2 11.97 5.43 7.85
CA GLU A 2 10.91 5.11 8.83
C GLU A 2 10.20 3.80 8.46
N SER A 3 9.63 3.07 9.42
CA SER A 3 8.85 1.87 9.10
C SER A 3 7.57 2.27 8.36
N PRO A 4 7.07 1.46 7.39
CA PRO A 4 5.86 1.78 6.64
C PRO A 4 4.64 2.06 7.53
N SER A 5 4.52 1.35 8.66
CA SER A 5 3.48 1.57 9.66
C SER A 5 3.51 2.95 10.29
N ARG A 6 4.69 3.46 10.67
CA ARG A 6 4.81 4.78 11.29
C ARG A 6 4.53 5.91 10.29
N LEU A 7 4.97 5.74 9.05
CA LEU A 7 4.69 6.70 7.98
C LEU A 7 3.18 6.74 7.69
N ARG A 8 2.54 5.57 7.62
CA ARG A 8 1.09 5.43 7.49
C ARG A 8 0.33 6.20 8.58
N ASP A 9 0.62 5.90 9.84
CA ASP A 9 -0.08 6.48 10.99
C ASP A 9 0.04 8.01 11.01
N ARG A 10 1.20 8.53 10.60
CA ARG A 10 1.43 9.97 10.48
C ARG A 10 0.65 10.61 9.33
N ILE A 11 0.61 9.95 8.17
CA ILE A 11 -0.18 10.44 7.04
C ILE A 11 -1.66 10.50 7.41
N GLU A 12 -2.19 9.46 8.07
CA GLU A 12 -3.58 9.45 8.56
C GLU A 12 -3.83 10.57 9.57
N ALA A 13 -2.96 10.71 10.56
CA ALA A 13 -3.11 11.72 11.60
C ALA A 13 -3.02 13.16 11.07
N GLN A 14 -2.17 13.41 10.07
CA GLN A 14 -1.91 14.77 9.59
C GLN A 14 -2.82 15.18 8.42
N PHE A 15 -3.17 14.24 7.55
CA PHE A 15 -3.90 14.55 6.31
C PHE A 15 -5.32 13.98 6.29
N GLY A 16 -5.67 13.06 7.21
CA GLY A 16 -7.01 12.45 7.26
C GLY A 16 -7.38 11.66 6.00
N VAL A 17 -6.38 11.25 5.21
CA VAL A 17 -6.60 10.48 3.98
C VAL A 17 -6.58 8.98 4.27
N PRO A 18 -7.39 8.16 3.59
CA PRO A 18 -7.29 6.71 3.69
C PRO A 18 -5.91 6.25 3.23
N THR A 19 -5.25 5.42 4.05
CA THR A 19 -3.95 4.86 3.72
C THR A 19 -3.95 3.34 3.86
N ARG A 20 -2.99 2.70 3.20
CA ARG A 20 -2.74 1.26 3.35
C ARG A 20 -1.28 0.95 3.14
N ILE A 21 -0.86 -0.21 3.65
CA ILE A 21 0.48 -0.74 3.44
C ILE A 21 0.35 -1.90 2.45
N VAL A 22 1.17 -1.88 1.40
CA VAL A 22 1.31 -2.98 0.43
C VAL A 22 2.79 -3.32 0.37
N GLY A 23 3.15 -4.49 0.92
CA GLY A 23 4.55 -4.85 1.16
C GLY A 23 5.29 -3.80 2.00
N ALA A 24 6.32 -3.19 1.42
CA ALA A 24 7.12 -2.15 2.07
C ALA A 24 6.67 -0.71 1.74
N VAL A 25 5.57 -0.53 1.03
CA VAL A 25 5.13 0.76 0.50
C VAL A 25 3.83 1.21 1.15
N VAL A 26 3.71 2.51 1.42
CA VAL A 26 2.45 3.14 1.84
C VAL A 26 1.75 3.69 0.60
N GLN A 27 0.51 3.27 0.39
CA GLN A 27 -0.36 3.77 -0.69
C GLN A 27 -1.45 4.68 -0.11
N VAL A 28 -1.77 5.72 -0.87
CA VAL A 28 -2.77 6.74 -0.53
C VAL A 28 -3.56 7.10 -1.78
N ALA A 29 -4.82 7.51 -1.61
CA ALA A 29 -5.71 7.88 -2.71
C ALA A 29 -6.37 9.24 -2.45
N PRO A 30 -5.60 10.35 -2.45
CA PRO A 30 -6.16 11.70 -2.33
C PRO A 30 -6.95 12.08 -3.59
N SER A 31 -7.88 13.02 -3.45
CA SER A 31 -8.66 13.55 -4.58
C SER A 31 -7.82 14.36 -5.57
N ASP A 32 -6.73 14.97 -5.11
CA ASP A 32 -5.75 15.72 -5.91
C ASP A 32 -4.32 15.23 -5.61
N PRO A 33 -3.81 14.21 -6.34
CA PRO A 33 -2.50 13.63 -6.08
C PRO A 33 -1.31 14.58 -6.25
N PRO A 34 -1.24 15.44 -7.30
CA PRO A 34 -0.14 16.41 -7.43
C PRO A 34 -0.05 17.42 -6.27
N ALA A 35 -1.17 18.00 -5.83
CA ALA A 35 -1.17 18.93 -4.71
C ALA A 35 -0.82 18.22 -3.38
N PHE A 36 -1.37 17.03 -3.19
CA PHE A 36 -1.08 16.20 -2.02
C PHE A 36 0.40 15.82 -1.95
N LEU A 37 1.01 15.40 -3.07
CA LEU A 37 2.41 15.00 -3.11
C LEU A 37 3.35 16.15 -2.70
N SER A 38 3.07 17.35 -3.18
CA SER A 38 3.83 18.55 -2.81
C SER A 38 3.77 18.78 -1.29
N THR A 39 2.56 18.80 -0.73
CA THR A 39 2.34 18.99 0.71
C THR A 39 2.97 17.88 1.56
N LEU A 40 2.93 16.64 1.07
CA LEU A 40 3.53 15.48 1.73
C LEU A 40 5.05 15.62 1.84
N TYR A 41 5.72 16.06 0.78
CA TYR A 41 7.18 16.25 0.79
C TYR A 41 7.60 17.44 1.65
N GLU A 42 6.81 18.52 1.70
CA GLU A 42 7.06 19.63 2.62
C GLU A 42 7.01 19.18 4.09
N ALA A 43 6.00 18.37 4.45
CA ALA A 43 5.83 17.91 5.82
C ALA A 43 6.80 16.79 6.23
N MET A 44 7.10 15.85 5.30
CA MET A 44 7.71 14.56 5.63
C MET A 44 8.80 14.11 4.66
N GLY A 45 9.28 14.98 3.76
CA GLY A 45 10.22 14.61 2.69
C GLY A 45 11.49 13.91 3.15
N SER A 46 12.03 14.25 4.33
CA SER A 46 13.23 13.60 4.89
C SER A 46 13.03 12.13 5.28
N ARG A 47 11.78 11.66 5.32
CA ARG A 47 11.40 10.29 5.71
C ARG A 47 10.99 9.43 4.52
N ILE A 48 10.79 10.05 3.35
CA ILE A 48 10.31 9.40 2.13
C ILE A 48 11.52 9.19 1.21
N ARG A 49 11.86 7.93 0.96
CA ARG A 49 12.92 7.59 0.01
C ARG A 49 12.54 7.98 -1.43
N SER A 50 11.30 7.71 -1.80
CA SER A 50 10.74 7.96 -3.12
C SER A 50 9.23 7.90 -3.04
N ALA A 51 8.55 8.62 -3.94
CA ALA A 51 7.11 8.53 -4.13
C ALA A 51 6.81 8.55 -5.63
N THR A 52 5.68 7.95 -6.01
CA THR A 52 5.25 7.87 -7.41
C THR A 52 3.74 8.09 -7.47
N ILE A 53 3.30 8.96 -8.37
CA ILE A 53 1.88 9.11 -8.72
C ILE A 53 1.62 8.15 -9.88
N ARG A 54 0.57 7.34 -9.74
CA ARG A 54 0.08 6.46 -10.81
C ARG A 54 -1.43 6.57 -10.93
N THR A 55 -1.95 6.21 -12.09
CA THR A 55 -3.38 5.95 -12.25
C THR A 55 -3.77 4.70 -11.47
N PRO A 56 -4.96 4.68 -10.83
CA PRO A 56 -5.49 3.46 -10.23
C PRO A 56 -5.58 2.32 -11.25
N THR A 57 -5.29 1.11 -10.79
CA THR A 57 -5.32 -0.14 -11.57
C THR A 57 -6.43 -1.06 -11.03
N LEU A 58 -6.68 -2.18 -11.73
CA LEU A 58 -7.61 -3.20 -11.23
C LEU A 58 -7.16 -3.80 -9.90
N GLU A 59 -5.86 -3.87 -9.63
CA GLU A 59 -5.33 -4.32 -8.35
C GLU A 59 -5.76 -3.38 -7.22
N ASP A 60 -5.72 -2.06 -7.45
CA ASP A 60 -6.17 -1.08 -6.46
C ASP A 60 -7.67 -1.24 -6.13
N VAL A 61 -8.50 -1.49 -7.15
CA VAL A 61 -9.94 -1.79 -6.99
C VAL A 61 -10.14 -3.09 -6.23
N PHE A 62 -9.42 -4.15 -6.60
CA PHE A 62 -9.48 -5.43 -5.92
C PHE A 62 -9.11 -5.27 -4.44
N MET A 63 -8.03 -4.56 -4.12
CA MET A 63 -7.60 -4.33 -2.74
C MET A 63 -8.64 -3.51 -1.94
N VAL A 64 -9.35 -2.56 -2.55
CA VAL A 64 -10.45 -1.84 -1.90
C VAL A 64 -11.60 -2.79 -1.55
N HIS A 65 -11.93 -3.73 -2.44
CA HIS A 65 -13.12 -4.57 -2.28
C HIS A 65 -12.87 -5.86 -1.48
N ALA A 66 -11.70 -6.47 -1.67
CA ALA A 66 -11.32 -7.75 -1.04
C ALA A 66 -10.48 -7.57 0.24
N GLY A 67 -9.91 -6.39 0.47
CA GLY A 67 -9.13 -6.08 1.67
C GLY A 67 -7.75 -6.76 1.75
N VAL A 68 -7.29 -7.44 0.70
CA VAL A 68 -6.00 -8.14 0.64
C VAL A 68 -5.25 -7.83 -0.65
N SER A 69 -3.91 -7.80 -0.60
CA SER A 69 -3.06 -7.66 -1.79
C SER A 69 -3.13 -8.92 -2.66
N LEU A 70 -2.92 -8.77 -3.98
CA LEU A 70 -2.79 -9.92 -4.89
C LEU A 70 -1.53 -10.74 -4.60
N GLU A 71 -0.46 -10.09 -4.12
CA GLU A 71 0.77 -10.77 -3.74
C GLU A 71 0.55 -11.67 -2.52
N ASP A 72 -0.12 -11.16 -1.47
CA ASP A 72 -0.49 -11.94 -0.28
C ASP A 72 -1.37 -13.14 -0.62
N ARG A 73 -2.23 -13.00 -1.65
CA ARG A 73 -3.09 -14.10 -2.12
C ARG A 73 -2.31 -15.13 -2.94
N ARG A 74 -1.38 -14.70 -3.81
CA ARG A 74 -0.55 -15.63 -4.60
C ARG A 74 0.31 -16.50 -3.71
N GLU A 75 0.89 -15.94 -2.65
CA GLU A 75 1.66 -16.71 -1.67
C GLU A 75 0.82 -17.82 -1.04
N ARG A 76 -0.42 -17.52 -0.63
CA ARG A 76 -1.36 -18.52 -0.08
C ARG A 76 -1.78 -19.62 -1.07
N VAL A 77 -1.94 -19.29 -2.34
CA VAL A 77 -2.32 -20.28 -3.36
C VAL A 77 -1.20 -21.28 -3.62
N LEU A 78 0.06 -20.82 -3.59
CA LEU A 78 1.22 -21.70 -3.74
C LEU A 78 1.37 -22.68 -2.57
N THR A 79 1.11 -22.23 -1.33
CA THR A 79 1.14 -23.12 -0.15
C THR A 79 0.03 -24.18 -0.19
N GLN A 80 -1.14 -23.85 -0.76
CA GLN A 80 -2.28 -24.78 -0.83
C GLN A 80 -2.06 -25.92 -1.83
N THR A 81 -1.27 -25.70 -2.88
CA THR A 81 -0.91 -26.76 -3.84
C THR A 81 0.08 -27.77 -3.25
N GLU A 82 0.97 -27.36 -2.36
CA GLU A 82 1.94 -28.27 -1.71
C GLU A 82 1.25 -29.23 -0.73
N GLU A 83 0.21 -28.79 0.00
CA GLU A 83 -0.56 -29.67 0.89
C GLU A 83 -1.40 -30.72 0.14
N THR A 84 -1.68 -30.51 -1.15
CA THR A 84 -2.49 -31.44 -1.95
C THR A 84 -1.64 -32.54 -2.62
N GLU A 85 -0.34 -32.33 -2.79
CA GLU A 85 0.57 -33.32 -3.39
C GLU A 85 1.18 -34.31 -2.38
N GLU A 86 1.07 -34.06 -1.07
CA GLU A 86 1.58 -34.98 -0.03
C GLU A 86 0.55 -36.06 0.41
N GLN A 87 -0.63 -36.08 -0.23
CA GLN A 87 -1.66 -37.11 -0.05
C GLN A 87 -2.14 -37.68 -1.39
N ALA A 88 -1.25 -38.30 -2.17
CA ALA A 88 -1.62 -39.13 -3.33
C ALA A 88 -0.77 -40.40 -3.43
#